data_AF-A0A0M9ZW83-F1
#
_entry.id   AF-A0A0M9ZW83-F1
#
_cell.length_a   1.000
_cell.length_b   1.000
_cell.length_c   1.000
_cell.angle_alpha   90.00
_cell.angle_beta   90.00
_cell.angle_gamma   90.00
#
_symmetry.space_group_name_H-M   'P 1'
#
loop_
_entity.id
_entity.type
_entity.pdbx_description
1 polymer ?
#
loop_
_entity_poly.entity_id
_entity_poly.type
_entity_poly.pdbx_seq_one_letter_code
_entity_poly.pdbx_strand_id
1 'polypeptide(L)'
;MTAATVPTSTKFDLGPARALLCRECGNETPLAPEYACLECFGPLEVAYDFGKIRREDIEAGPRSIWRYRGLLPVPSTVEQHPNTDPGGTRLVEADRLAKALGLRKVWVKDDTGNPTHSFKDRVVGVALAAARELGFKVLACPSTGNLANAVAAAAARAGWKSVVLVPSSLERAKILMSAVYDGALIAVDGNYDDVNRLAQELAAEHEDWAFVNVNVRPYYAEGSKTLGYEVAEQLGWRLPDQVVVPVASGSQLTKVDKAFRELGQLDLVEATPYRVFGAQATGCSPVSTAYKSGHDVIRPVRPDTIARSLAIGAPADGPYVLDTVRRTNGAIEDVTDEEVVEGIKLLARTEGIFAETAGGVTVATAKKLVETGQIDPDGETVLLITGDGLKTLDALGDTVGPRATVPPSAEAVLKALG
;
A
#
# COMPACT_ATOMS: atom_id res chain seq x y z
N MET A 1 -29.14 15.28 -35.96
CA MET A 1 -29.00 16.14 -34.77
C MET A 1 -27.60 15.90 -34.23
N THR A 2 -26.88 17.00 -34.10
CA THR A 2 -25.44 17.12 -33.88
C THR A 2 -24.97 16.38 -32.64
N ALA A 3 -23.97 15.51 -32.81
CA ALA A 3 -23.18 14.98 -31.70
C ALA A 3 -22.61 16.16 -30.91
N ALA A 4 -22.99 16.25 -29.64
CA ALA A 4 -22.42 17.23 -28.73
C ALA A 4 -20.93 16.90 -28.60
N THR A 5 -20.09 17.76 -29.16
CA THR A 5 -18.66 17.81 -28.87
C THR A 5 -18.51 18.07 -27.37
N VAL A 6 -18.11 17.04 -26.64
CA VAL A 6 -17.65 17.16 -25.25
C VAL A 6 -16.47 18.13 -25.27
N PRO A 7 -16.50 19.21 -24.47
CA PRO A 7 -15.43 20.19 -24.47
C PRO A 7 -14.12 19.50 -24.06
N THR A 8 -13.17 19.48 -24.98
CA THR A 8 -11.78 19.16 -24.70
C THR A 8 -11.14 20.35 -23.98
N SER A 9 -10.27 20.05 -23.01
CA SER A 9 -9.27 20.95 -22.41
C SER A 9 -9.73 21.85 -21.24
N THR A 10 -9.94 21.26 -20.07
CA THR A 10 -9.16 21.71 -18.89
C THR A 10 -7.94 20.82 -18.78
N LYS A 11 -6.75 21.31 -19.16
CA LYS A 11 -5.49 20.62 -18.85
C LYS A 11 -5.31 20.70 -17.34
N PHE A 12 -5.64 19.62 -16.63
CA PHE A 12 -5.25 19.46 -15.23
C PHE A 12 -3.72 19.50 -15.13
N ASP A 13 -3.14 20.23 -14.17
CA ASP A 13 -1.70 20.17 -13.91
C ASP A 13 -1.41 18.91 -13.08
N LEU A 14 -1.36 17.76 -13.75
CA LEU A 14 -1.02 16.47 -13.14
C LEU A 14 0.38 16.01 -13.56
N GLY A 15 1.27 16.97 -13.81
CA GLY A 15 2.66 16.73 -14.17
C GLY A 15 2.80 15.88 -15.45
N PRO A 16 3.56 14.77 -15.43
CA PRO A 16 3.79 13.91 -16.60
C PRO A 16 2.58 13.03 -16.97
N ALA A 17 1.48 13.04 -16.21
CA ALA A 17 0.29 12.28 -16.54
C ALA A 17 -0.31 12.81 -17.85
N ARG A 18 -0.62 11.91 -18.80
CA ARG A 18 -1.16 12.29 -20.11
C ARG A 18 -2.60 11.82 -20.33
N ALA A 19 -2.96 10.65 -19.81
CA ALA A 19 -4.26 10.02 -20.04
C ALA A 19 -4.56 8.96 -18.97
N LEU A 20 -5.80 8.49 -18.91
CA LEU A 20 -6.17 7.24 -18.24
C LEU A 20 -6.23 6.13 -19.29
N LEU A 21 -5.54 5.02 -19.03
CA LEU A 21 -5.45 3.86 -19.89
C LEU A 21 -6.19 2.68 -19.25
N CYS A 22 -7.08 2.04 -20.00
CA CYS A 22 -7.71 0.80 -19.56
C CYS A 22 -6.71 -0.36 -19.62
N ARG A 23 -6.57 -1.07 -18.50
CA ARG A 23 -5.67 -2.22 -18.39
C ARG A 23 -6.12 -3.47 -19.16
N GLU A 24 -7.38 -3.51 -19.58
CA GLU A 24 -7.98 -4.64 -20.30
C GLU A 24 -8.01 -4.41 -21.81
N CYS A 25 -8.68 -3.35 -22.27
CA CYS A 25 -8.88 -3.10 -23.71
C CYS A 25 -7.87 -2.10 -24.32
N GLY A 26 -7.04 -1.45 -23.50
CA GLY A 26 -6.07 -0.46 -23.97
C GLY A 26 -6.69 0.88 -24.40
N ASN A 27 -8.00 1.10 -24.20
CA ASN A 27 -8.63 2.38 -24.52
C ASN A 27 -8.04 3.50 -23.65
N GLU A 28 -7.74 4.64 -24.27
CA GLU A 28 -7.26 5.85 -23.59
C GLU A 28 -8.37 6.89 -23.48
N THR A 29 -8.54 7.46 -22.30
CA THR A 29 -9.45 8.57 -22.04
C THR A 29 -8.69 9.75 -21.43
N PRO A 30 -9.19 10.99 -21.57
CA PRO A 30 -8.61 12.13 -20.89
C PRO A 30 -8.53 11.91 -19.38
N LEU A 31 -7.56 12.57 -18.72
CA LEU A 31 -7.50 12.62 -17.26
C LEU A 31 -8.82 13.16 -16.72
N ALA A 32 -9.42 12.41 -15.81
CA ALA A 32 -10.73 12.67 -15.22
C ALA A 32 -10.85 11.93 -13.88
N PRO A 33 -11.85 12.22 -13.04
CA PRO A 33 -12.15 11.43 -11.85
C PRO A 33 -12.89 10.12 -12.19
N GLU A 34 -12.28 9.32 -13.06
CA GLU A 34 -12.84 8.06 -13.57
C GLU A 34 -11.98 6.90 -13.13
N TYR A 35 -12.59 5.75 -12.82
CA TYR A 35 -11.88 4.56 -12.33
C TYR A 35 -12.15 3.28 -13.12
N ALA A 36 -13.19 3.30 -13.95
CA ALA A 36 -13.58 2.19 -14.81
C ALA A 36 -13.69 2.67 -16.26
N CYS A 37 -13.27 1.83 -17.20
CA CYS A 37 -13.36 2.12 -18.63
C CYS A 37 -14.81 2.06 -19.09
N LEU A 38 -15.26 3.06 -19.86
CA LEU A 38 -16.62 3.09 -20.42
C LEU A 38 -16.85 2.03 -21.52
N GLU A 39 -15.77 1.50 -22.12
CA GLU A 39 -15.85 0.53 -23.22
C GLU A 39 -16.00 -0.92 -22.73
N CYS A 40 -15.26 -1.29 -21.67
CA CYS A 40 -15.20 -2.67 -21.20
C CYS A 40 -15.31 -2.84 -19.68
N PHE A 41 -15.54 -1.76 -18.93
CA PHE A 41 -15.60 -1.73 -17.46
C PHE A 41 -14.32 -2.19 -16.74
N GLY A 42 -13.22 -2.36 -17.48
CA GLY A 42 -11.90 -2.68 -16.92
C GLY A 42 -11.31 -1.50 -16.16
N PRO A 43 -10.41 -1.74 -15.19
CA PRO A 43 -9.85 -0.68 -14.37
C PRO A 43 -8.92 0.23 -15.16
N LEU A 44 -8.95 1.52 -14.80
CA LEU A 44 -8.10 2.54 -15.38
C LEU A 44 -6.78 2.70 -14.59
N GLU A 45 -5.71 2.97 -15.32
CA GLU A 45 -4.38 3.32 -14.80
C GLU A 45 -3.90 4.62 -15.44
N VAL A 46 -3.07 5.41 -14.74
CA VAL A 46 -2.47 6.60 -15.33
C VAL A 46 -1.41 6.21 -16.37
N ALA A 47 -1.59 6.72 -17.58
CA ALA A 47 -0.56 6.74 -18.62
C ALA A 47 0.26 8.02 -18.53
N TYR A 48 1.56 7.89 -18.80
CA TYR A 48 2.53 8.99 -18.68
C TYR A 48 3.17 9.31 -20.02
N ASP A 49 3.55 10.58 -20.17
CA ASP A 49 4.60 11.03 -21.08
C ASP A 49 5.74 11.57 -20.21
N PHE A 50 6.69 10.70 -19.88
CA PHE A 50 7.82 11.11 -19.07
C PHE A 50 8.77 11.95 -19.92
N GLY A 51 9.05 13.17 -19.46
CA GLY A 51 10.16 13.96 -19.98
C GLY A 51 11.52 13.38 -19.58
N LYS A 52 12.58 14.16 -19.80
CA LYS A 52 13.90 13.79 -19.29
C LYS A 52 13.92 13.91 -17.76
N ILE A 53 14.09 12.79 -17.07
CA ILE A 53 14.26 12.73 -15.61
C ILE A 53 15.71 12.36 -15.32
N ARG A 54 16.32 13.01 -14.32
CA ARG A 54 17.68 12.69 -13.87
C ARG A 54 17.67 12.36 -12.39
N ARG A 55 18.60 11.50 -11.96
CA ARG A 55 18.78 11.12 -10.56
C ARG A 55 19.05 12.34 -9.69
N GLU A 56 19.88 13.26 -10.16
CA GLU A 56 20.26 14.45 -9.40
C GLU A 56 19.06 15.36 -9.09
N ASP A 57 18.08 15.42 -10.00
CA ASP A 57 16.86 16.20 -9.81
C ASP A 57 15.95 15.58 -8.74
N ILE A 58 15.93 14.24 -8.65
CA ILE A 58 15.21 13.49 -7.61
C ILE A 58 15.94 13.64 -6.26
N GLU A 59 17.24 13.42 -6.22
CA GLU A 59 18.04 13.48 -4.99
C GLU A 59 18.00 14.87 -4.33
N ALA A 60 17.96 15.93 -5.13
CA ALA A 60 17.84 17.31 -4.68
C ALA A 60 16.45 17.68 -4.12
N GLY A 61 15.43 16.83 -4.33
CA GLY A 61 14.08 17.03 -3.82
C GLY A 61 13.97 16.86 -2.30
N PRO A 62 12.79 17.15 -1.70
CA PRO A 62 12.56 16.99 -0.27
C PRO A 62 12.67 15.53 0.16
N ARG A 63 12.86 15.26 1.46
CA ARG A 63 12.89 13.89 2.02
C ARG A 63 11.48 13.32 2.23
N SER A 64 10.69 13.29 1.17
CA SER A 64 9.33 12.73 1.11
C SER A 64 9.06 12.22 -0.31
N ILE A 65 7.89 11.62 -0.57
CA ILE A 65 7.53 11.14 -1.92
C ILE A 65 7.54 12.24 -2.99
N TRP A 66 7.52 13.52 -2.60
CA TRP A 66 7.48 14.64 -3.54
C TRP A 66 8.78 14.81 -4.34
N ARG A 67 9.89 14.21 -3.90
CA ARG A 67 11.09 14.13 -4.74
C ARG A 67 10.86 13.35 -6.04
N TYR A 68 9.85 12.48 -6.08
CA TYR A 68 9.44 11.75 -7.27
C TYR A 68 8.29 12.41 -8.03
N ARG A 69 7.98 13.70 -7.80
CA ARG A 69 6.86 14.38 -8.47
C ARG A 69 6.91 14.28 -10.00
N GLY A 70 8.11 14.24 -10.59
CA GLY A 70 8.31 14.03 -12.03
C GLY A 70 7.96 12.62 -12.55
N LEU A 71 7.59 11.71 -11.65
CA LEU A 71 7.20 10.32 -11.93
C LEU A 71 5.78 9.98 -11.41
N LEU A 72 5.03 11.00 -10.95
CA LEU A 72 3.74 10.88 -10.28
C LEU A 72 2.71 11.81 -10.93
N PRO A 73 1.40 11.53 -10.82
CA PRO A 73 0.36 12.33 -11.45
C PRO A 73 -0.04 13.49 -10.52
N VAL A 74 0.90 14.38 -10.24
CA VAL A 74 0.73 15.48 -9.27
C VAL A 74 1.23 16.79 -9.89
N PRO A 75 0.69 17.94 -9.45
CA PRO A 75 1.14 19.24 -9.95
C PRO A 75 2.61 19.48 -9.61
N SER A 76 3.28 20.23 -10.48
CA SER A 76 4.67 20.66 -10.24
C SER A 76 4.83 21.48 -8.95
N THR A 77 3.75 22.09 -8.48
CA THR A 77 3.65 22.91 -7.28
C THR A 77 3.20 22.13 -6.03
N VAL A 78 3.13 20.78 -6.07
CA VAL A 78 2.56 19.96 -4.98
C VAL A 78 3.14 20.30 -3.59
N GLU A 79 4.44 20.61 -3.52
CA GLU A 79 5.16 20.96 -2.29
C GLU A 79 4.74 22.32 -1.70
N GLN A 80 4.14 23.21 -2.49
CA GLN A 80 3.67 24.54 -2.04
C GLN A 80 2.35 24.45 -1.26
N HIS A 81 1.67 23.31 -1.33
CA HIS A 81 0.42 23.12 -0.63
C HIS A 81 0.60 22.38 0.69
N PRO A 82 -0.22 22.68 1.72
CA PRO A 82 -0.17 21.94 2.98
C PRO A 82 -0.41 20.45 2.75
N ASN A 83 0.54 19.63 3.18
CA ASN A 83 0.53 18.19 3.04
C ASN A 83 1.26 17.54 4.24
N THR A 84 1.20 16.21 4.34
CA THR A 84 1.77 15.42 5.45
C THR A 84 3.19 14.94 5.19
N ASP A 85 3.76 15.23 4.02
CA ASP A 85 5.10 14.83 3.57
C ASP A 85 5.40 13.33 3.79
N PRO A 86 4.58 12.41 3.23
CA PRO A 86 4.75 10.97 3.45
C PRO A 86 5.99 10.42 2.73
N GLY A 87 6.42 9.22 3.11
CA GLY A 87 7.58 8.55 2.52
C GLY A 87 8.91 8.99 3.11
N GLY A 88 10.00 8.79 2.35
CA GLY A 88 11.36 8.97 2.86
C GLY A 88 11.72 8.01 4.01
N THR A 89 10.98 6.91 4.13
CA THR A 89 11.08 5.97 5.24
C THR A 89 12.33 5.12 5.15
N ARG A 90 12.75 4.51 6.26
CA ARG A 90 14.01 3.77 6.32
C ARG A 90 13.99 2.52 5.43
N LEU A 91 15.13 2.23 4.81
CA LEU A 91 15.47 0.91 4.31
C LEU A 91 16.52 0.33 5.25
N VAL A 92 16.12 -0.65 6.06
CA VAL A 92 16.93 -1.19 7.14
C VAL A 92 17.62 -2.46 6.67
N GLU A 93 18.95 -2.51 6.76
CA GLU A 93 19.70 -3.76 6.59
C GLU A 93 19.40 -4.70 7.76
N ALA A 94 18.91 -5.90 7.47
CA ALA A 94 18.30 -6.79 8.46
C ALA A 94 19.06 -8.11 8.61
N ASP A 95 20.31 -8.05 9.07
CA ASP A 95 21.21 -9.21 9.14
C ASP A 95 20.71 -10.34 10.05
N ARG A 96 20.08 -9.99 11.19
CA ARG A 96 19.60 -10.98 12.16
C ARG A 96 18.37 -11.70 11.63
N LEU A 97 17.49 -10.97 10.93
CA LEU A 97 16.34 -11.50 10.22
C LEU A 97 16.79 -12.35 9.04
N ALA A 98 17.76 -11.89 8.24
CA ALA A 98 18.33 -12.64 7.13
C ALA A 98 18.82 -14.03 7.61
N LYS A 99 19.62 -14.05 8.70
CA LYS A 99 20.08 -15.30 9.33
C LYS A 99 18.91 -16.17 9.81
N ALA A 100 17.88 -15.58 10.42
CA ALA A 100 16.74 -16.32 10.93
C ALA A 100 15.84 -16.90 9.82
N LEU A 101 15.80 -16.25 8.66
CA LEU A 101 15.06 -16.69 7.47
C LEU A 101 15.87 -17.66 6.59
N GLY A 102 17.21 -17.72 6.74
CA GLY A 102 18.07 -18.50 5.86
C GLY A 102 18.39 -17.78 4.54
N LEU A 103 18.38 -16.44 4.55
CA LEU A 103 18.70 -15.58 3.40
C LEU A 103 20.08 -14.93 3.59
N ARG A 104 20.79 -14.72 2.48
CA ARG A 104 22.11 -14.05 2.49
C ARG A 104 22.00 -12.57 2.81
N LYS A 105 21.00 -11.87 2.27
CA LYS A 105 20.83 -10.42 2.42
C LYS A 105 19.35 -10.06 2.43
N VAL A 106 18.92 -9.39 3.50
CA VAL A 106 17.55 -8.88 3.65
C VAL A 106 17.57 -7.39 3.94
N TRP A 107 16.69 -6.67 3.27
CA TRP A 107 16.34 -5.30 3.58
C TRP A 107 14.88 -5.21 4.01
N VAL A 108 14.60 -4.39 5.01
CA VAL A 108 13.25 -4.06 5.44
C VAL A 108 12.92 -2.64 5.02
N LYS A 109 11.94 -2.49 4.11
CA LYS A 109 11.37 -1.18 3.80
C LYS A 109 10.32 -0.86 4.85
N ASP A 110 10.68 0.01 5.79
CA ASP A 110 9.98 0.21 7.06
C ASP A 110 9.03 1.42 7.00
N ASP A 111 7.79 1.20 6.58
CA ASP A 111 6.76 2.23 6.46
C ASP A 111 6.00 2.52 7.78
N THR A 112 6.44 1.93 8.90
CA THR A 112 5.89 2.20 10.26
C THR A 112 6.09 3.66 10.69
N GLY A 113 7.11 4.32 10.13
CA GLY A 113 7.47 5.72 10.43
C GLY A 113 6.77 6.78 9.58
N ASN A 114 5.78 6.42 8.75
CA ASN A 114 4.98 7.42 8.03
C ASN A 114 4.12 8.28 8.99
N PRO A 115 3.60 9.45 8.56
CA PRO A 115 2.86 10.38 9.42
C PRO A 115 1.69 9.79 10.20
N THR A 116 0.92 8.87 9.60
CA THR A 116 -0.14 8.11 10.25
C THR A 116 0.25 6.65 10.46
N HIS A 117 1.55 6.35 10.51
CA HIS A 117 2.10 5.05 10.82
C HIS A 117 1.71 3.93 9.83
N SER A 118 1.50 4.27 8.56
CA SER A 118 1.32 3.27 7.50
C SER A 118 1.64 3.82 6.11
N PHE A 119 1.88 2.92 5.14
CA PHE A 119 2.10 3.29 3.74
C PHE A 119 0.91 4.02 3.09
N LYS A 120 -0.28 3.99 3.73
CA LYS A 120 -1.48 4.64 3.20
C LYS A 120 -1.32 6.15 3.06
N ASP A 121 -0.41 6.76 3.81
CA ASP A 121 -0.11 8.18 3.65
C ASP A 121 0.42 8.51 2.25
N ARG A 122 1.20 7.61 1.62
CA ARG A 122 1.76 7.81 0.27
C ARG A 122 0.66 7.92 -0.78
N VAL A 123 -0.22 6.93 -0.80
CA VAL A 123 -1.32 6.83 -1.76
C VAL A 123 -2.38 7.90 -1.54
N VAL A 124 -2.66 8.26 -0.29
CA VAL A 124 -3.57 9.36 0.04
C VAL A 124 -2.96 10.71 -0.32
N GLY A 125 -1.65 10.91 -0.11
CA GLY A 125 -0.96 12.13 -0.51
C GLY A 125 -1.10 12.38 -2.01
N VAL A 126 -0.81 11.38 -2.85
CA VAL A 126 -0.99 11.49 -4.31
C VAL A 126 -2.46 11.70 -4.68
N ALA A 127 -3.39 10.97 -4.05
CA ALA A 127 -4.82 11.14 -4.30
C ALA A 127 -5.30 12.56 -3.97
N LEU A 128 -4.87 13.14 -2.85
CA LEU A 128 -5.21 14.50 -2.45
C LEU A 128 -4.64 15.54 -3.42
N ALA A 129 -3.39 15.36 -3.86
CA ALA A 129 -2.77 16.24 -4.84
C ALA A 129 -3.53 16.23 -6.17
N ALA A 130 -3.88 15.04 -6.68
CA ALA A 130 -4.69 14.90 -7.88
C ALA A 130 -6.11 15.45 -7.68
N ALA A 131 -6.72 15.19 -6.52
CA ALA A 131 -8.07 15.64 -6.22
C ALA A 131 -8.18 17.18 -6.22
N ARG A 132 -7.14 17.89 -5.77
CA ARG A 132 -7.08 19.35 -5.84
C ARG A 132 -7.17 19.87 -7.27
N GLU A 133 -6.42 19.27 -8.17
CA GLU A 133 -6.40 19.66 -9.58
C GLU A 133 -7.71 19.30 -10.29
N LEU A 134 -8.31 18.17 -9.92
CA LEU A 134 -9.62 17.73 -10.41
C LEU A 134 -10.79 18.55 -9.83
N GLY A 135 -10.53 19.55 -8.98
CA GLY A 135 -11.54 20.50 -8.50
C GLY A 135 -12.30 20.08 -7.23
N PHE A 136 -11.98 18.93 -6.65
CA PHE A 136 -12.63 18.43 -5.44
C PHE A 136 -12.39 19.33 -4.21
N LYS A 137 -13.22 19.17 -3.18
CA LYS A 137 -13.14 19.90 -1.89
C LYS A 137 -13.26 19.01 -0.66
N VAL A 138 -13.69 17.77 -0.85
CA VAL A 138 -13.87 16.78 0.22
C VAL A 138 -13.03 15.55 -0.10
N LEU A 139 -12.24 15.09 0.87
CA LEU A 139 -11.50 13.84 0.77
C LEU A 139 -12.26 12.72 1.48
N ALA A 140 -12.59 11.64 0.81
CA ALA A 140 -13.47 10.61 1.35
C ALA A 140 -12.94 9.19 1.18
N CYS A 141 -13.38 8.27 2.04
CA CYS A 141 -13.18 6.83 1.85
C CYS A 141 -14.19 5.96 2.63
N PRO A 142 -14.62 4.81 2.07
CA PRO A 142 -15.15 3.68 2.83
C PRO A 142 -14.00 2.83 3.39
N SER A 143 -13.58 3.06 4.64
CA SER A 143 -12.50 2.27 5.23
C SER A 143 -12.54 2.26 6.76
N THR A 144 -12.06 1.18 7.34
CA THR A 144 -12.08 0.92 8.78
C THR A 144 -10.69 0.94 9.45
N GLY A 145 -9.63 1.25 8.69
CA GLY A 145 -8.26 1.10 9.17
C GLY A 145 -7.30 2.16 8.63
N ASN A 146 -6.13 1.72 8.15
CA ASN A 146 -5.04 2.61 7.74
C ASN A 146 -5.44 3.68 6.72
N LEU A 147 -6.34 3.36 5.79
CA LEU A 147 -6.80 4.32 4.79
C LEU A 147 -7.68 5.42 5.41
N ALA A 148 -8.59 5.08 6.31
CA ALA A 148 -9.42 6.05 7.03
C ALA A 148 -8.58 7.05 7.82
N ASN A 149 -7.58 6.55 8.52
CA ASN A 149 -6.66 7.36 9.31
C ASN A 149 -5.84 8.32 8.42
N ALA A 150 -5.28 7.82 7.31
CA ALA A 150 -4.54 8.63 6.34
C ALA A 150 -5.41 9.70 5.66
N VAL A 151 -6.66 9.37 5.28
CA VAL A 151 -7.60 10.33 4.69
C VAL A 151 -7.96 11.44 5.67
N ALA A 152 -8.32 11.08 6.92
CA ALA A 152 -8.67 12.06 7.94
C ALA A 152 -7.49 13.00 8.25
N ALA A 153 -6.28 12.45 8.40
CA ALA A 153 -5.08 13.24 8.67
C ALA A 153 -4.67 14.14 7.49
N ALA A 154 -4.68 13.62 6.27
CA ALA A 154 -4.31 14.38 5.08
C ALA A 154 -5.29 15.53 4.82
N ALA A 155 -6.59 15.28 4.99
CA ALA A 155 -7.62 16.32 4.86
C ALA A 155 -7.46 17.40 5.93
N ALA A 156 -7.29 17.01 7.20
CA ALA A 156 -7.07 17.95 8.30
C ALA A 156 -5.83 18.83 8.05
N ARG A 157 -4.72 18.22 7.58
CA ARG A 157 -3.50 18.95 7.23
C ARG A 157 -3.70 19.92 6.06
N ALA A 158 -4.50 19.53 5.07
CA ALA A 158 -4.82 20.35 3.92
C ALA A 158 -5.88 21.44 4.18
N GLY A 159 -6.53 21.43 5.35
CA GLY A 159 -7.69 22.27 5.64
C GLY A 159 -8.93 21.87 4.83
N TRP A 160 -9.02 20.61 4.41
CA TRP A 160 -10.15 20.06 3.66
C TRP A 160 -11.14 19.35 4.59
N LYS A 161 -12.39 19.24 4.13
CA LYS A 161 -13.34 18.34 4.79
C LYS A 161 -12.94 16.90 4.50
N SER A 162 -13.03 16.02 5.50
CA SER A 162 -12.98 14.57 5.27
C SER A 162 -14.29 13.89 5.61
N VAL A 163 -14.65 12.88 4.81
CA VAL A 163 -15.77 11.96 5.08
C VAL A 163 -15.25 10.53 5.11
N VAL A 164 -15.30 9.90 6.29
CA VAL A 164 -14.88 8.51 6.48
C VAL A 164 -16.09 7.69 6.85
N LEU A 165 -16.43 6.72 6.00
CA LEU A 165 -17.55 5.80 6.25
C LEU A 165 -17.01 4.49 6.84
N VAL A 166 -17.54 4.11 8.00
CA VAL A 166 -17.19 2.87 8.73
C VAL A 166 -18.46 2.07 9.04
N PRO A 167 -18.42 0.74 9.16
CA PRO A 167 -19.54 0.00 9.73
C PRO A 167 -19.67 0.30 11.23
N SER A 168 -20.90 0.25 11.75
CA SER A 168 -21.24 0.52 13.15
C SER A 168 -20.58 -0.44 14.15
N SER A 169 -20.13 -1.60 13.68
CA SER A 169 -19.47 -2.65 14.46
C SER A 169 -17.96 -2.47 14.65
N LEU A 170 -17.37 -1.37 14.16
CA LEU A 170 -15.93 -1.14 14.20
C LEU A 170 -15.37 -1.01 15.63
N GLU A 171 -14.17 -1.53 15.88
CA GLU A 171 -13.55 -1.47 17.20
C GLU A 171 -13.20 -0.02 17.59
N ARG A 172 -13.43 0.30 18.88
CA ARG A 172 -13.28 1.67 19.42
C ARG A 172 -11.91 2.28 19.13
N ALA A 173 -10.82 1.51 19.23
CA ALA A 173 -9.47 2.01 18.97
C ALA A 173 -9.33 2.55 17.53
N LYS A 174 -9.88 1.85 16.54
CA LYS A 174 -9.82 2.26 15.12
C LYS A 174 -10.67 3.50 14.83
N ILE A 175 -11.84 3.60 15.49
CA ILE A 175 -12.66 4.80 15.45
C ILE A 175 -11.88 6.01 15.98
N LEU A 176 -11.28 5.88 17.17
CA LEU A 176 -10.55 6.99 17.80
C LEU A 176 -9.35 7.46 16.98
N MET A 177 -8.60 6.54 16.36
CA MET A 177 -7.46 6.88 15.49
C MET A 177 -7.85 7.79 14.31
N SER A 178 -9.09 7.71 13.82
CA SER A 178 -9.56 8.53 12.69
C SER A 178 -10.38 9.74 13.15
N ALA A 179 -11.20 9.59 14.20
CA ALA A 179 -12.07 10.65 14.72
C ALA A 179 -11.31 11.84 15.32
N VAL A 180 -10.10 11.63 15.84
CA VAL A 180 -9.29 12.67 16.48
C VAL A 180 -8.96 13.85 15.56
N TYR A 181 -8.98 13.65 14.23
CA TYR A 181 -8.74 14.69 13.23
C TYR A 181 -9.97 15.58 12.96
N ASP A 182 -11.07 15.36 13.68
CA ASP A 182 -12.30 16.16 13.66
C ASP A 182 -12.97 16.26 12.27
N GLY A 183 -12.81 15.20 11.47
CA GLY A 183 -13.53 14.98 10.23
C GLY A 183 -14.90 14.31 10.44
N ALA A 184 -15.71 14.23 9.39
CA ALA A 184 -16.97 13.50 9.42
C ALA A 184 -16.71 11.98 9.36
N LEU A 185 -16.47 11.36 10.52
CA LEU A 185 -16.47 9.91 10.67
C LEU A 185 -17.90 9.44 10.91
N ILE A 186 -18.48 8.77 9.91
CA ILE A 186 -19.88 8.32 9.92
C ILE A 186 -19.93 6.81 10.04
N ALA A 187 -20.53 6.33 11.13
CA ALA A 187 -20.86 4.93 11.32
C ALA A 187 -22.14 4.59 10.55
N VAL A 188 -22.04 3.66 9.61
CA VAL A 188 -23.15 3.12 8.81
C VAL A 188 -23.64 1.86 9.49
N ASP A 189 -24.95 1.76 9.70
CA ASP A 189 -25.58 0.54 10.21
C ASP A 189 -25.66 -0.52 9.10
N GLY A 190 -24.54 -1.20 8.87
CA GLY A 190 -24.35 -2.15 7.78
C GLY A 190 -22.98 -2.82 7.84
N ASN A 191 -22.76 -3.76 6.92
CA ASN A 191 -21.49 -4.45 6.78
C ASN A 191 -20.52 -3.70 5.84
N TYR A 192 -19.35 -4.28 5.58
CA TYR A 192 -18.34 -3.67 4.70
C TYR A 192 -18.85 -3.46 3.26
N ASP A 193 -19.65 -4.37 2.72
CA ASP A 193 -20.20 -4.27 1.37
C ASP A 193 -21.24 -3.15 1.27
N ASP A 194 -22.08 -3.00 2.31
CA ASP A 194 -23.04 -1.88 2.42
C ASP A 194 -22.32 -0.53 2.41
N VAL A 195 -21.23 -0.41 3.17
CA VAL A 195 -20.41 0.81 3.24
C VAL A 195 -19.76 1.13 1.89
N ASN A 196 -19.24 0.13 1.18
CA ASN A 196 -18.63 0.35 -0.15
C ASN A 196 -19.67 0.71 -1.22
N ARG A 197 -20.86 0.08 -1.18
CA ARG A 197 -21.96 0.43 -2.09
C ARG A 197 -22.40 1.87 -1.87
N LEU A 198 -22.62 2.27 -0.61
CA LEU A 198 -22.99 3.64 -0.26
C LEU A 198 -21.91 4.65 -0.71
N ALA A 199 -20.63 4.31 -0.58
CA ALA A 199 -19.56 5.19 -1.06
C ALA A 199 -19.55 5.36 -2.58
N GLN A 200 -19.91 4.33 -3.36
CA GLN A 200 -20.04 4.44 -4.81
C GLN A 200 -21.24 5.33 -5.19
N GLU A 201 -22.37 5.18 -4.51
CA GLU A 201 -23.54 6.04 -4.68
C GLU A 201 -23.19 7.51 -4.39
N LEU A 202 -22.58 7.78 -3.24
CA LEU A 202 -22.15 9.14 -2.87
C LEU A 202 -21.09 9.72 -3.83
N ALA A 203 -20.16 8.90 -4.32
CA ALA A 203 -19.17 9.35 -5.31
C ALA A 203 -19.81 9.74 -6.65
N ALA A 204 -20.94 9.11 -7.02
CA ALA A 204 -21.68 9.43 -8.24
C ALA A 204 -22.60 10.65 -8.06
N GLU A 205 -23.15 10.87 -6.86
CA GLU A 205 -24.07 11.97 -6.57
C GLU A 205 -23.36 13.28 -6.18
N HIS A 206 -22.15 13.20 -5.62
CA HIS A 206 -21.38 14.36 -5.14
C HIS A 206 -20.11 14.60 -5.97
N GLU A 207 -20.21 15.48 -6.97
CA GLU A 207 -19.11 15.85 -7.87
C GLU A 207 -17.92 16.52 -7.15
N ASP A 208 -18.10 17.02 -5.92
CA ASP A 208 -17.05 17.67 -5.11
C ASP A 208 -16.37 16.73 -4.09
N TRP A 209 -16.73 15.43 -4.08
CA TRP A 209 -16.16 14.42 -3.19
C TRP A 209 -15.17 13.49 -3.89
N ALA A 210 -13.92 13.55 -3.45
CA ALA A 210 -12.86 12.64 -3.88
C ALA A 210 -12.83 11.39 -2.98
N PHE A 211 -13.57 10.35 -3.37
CA PHE A 211 -13.41 9.03 -2.78
C PHE A 211 -12.11 8.40 -3.29
N VAL A 212 -11.07 8.44 -2.45
CA VAL A 212 -9.68 8.15 -2.87
C VAL A 212 -9.51 6.74 -3.46
N ASN A 213 -10.30 5.78 -3.02
CA ASN A 213 -10.29 4.39 -3.50
C ASN A 213 -11.44 4.06 -4.46
N VAL A 214 -12.21 5.06 -4.91
CA VAL A 214 -13.29 4.94 -5.91
C VAL A 214 -12.97 5.84 -7.10
N ASN A 215 -13.56 7.04 -7.22
CA ASN A 215 -13.42 7.94 -8.37
C ASN A 215 -12.01 8.56 -8.54
N VAL A 216 -11.16 8.51 -7.51
CA VAL A 216 -9.75 8.96 -7.60
C VAL A 216 -8.76 7.76 -7.59
N ARG A 217 -9.27 6.53 -7.66
CA ARG A 217 -8.49 5.30 -7.53
C ARG A 217 -7.27 5.20 -8.46
N PRO A 218 -7.31 5.60 -9.75
CA PRO A 218 -6.13 5.50 -10.60
C PRO A 218 -4.95 6.32 -10.06
N TYR A 219 -5.19 7.55 -9.61
CA TYR A 219 -4.18 8.44 -9.03
C TYR A 219 -3.70 7.96 -7.66
N TYR A 220 -4.65 7.55 -6.80
CA TYR A 220 -4.35 6.94 -5.50
C TYR A 220 -3.35 5.79 -5.62
N ALA A 221 -3.57 4.89 -6.57
CA ALA A 221 -2.72 3.72 -6.76
C ALA A 221 -1.27 4.11 -7.10
N GLU A 222 -1.05 5.18 -7.85
CA GLU A 222 0.29 5.65 -8.26
C GLU A 222 1.19 6.02 -7.07
N GLY A 223 0.63 6.42 -5.92
CA GLY A 223 1.42 6.64 -4.71
C GLY A 223 2.14 5.39 -4.20
N SER A 224 1.67 4.18 -4.55
CA SER A 224 2.36 2.93 -4.19
C SER A 224 3.67 2.76 -4.95
N LYS A 225 3.84 3.38 -6.13
CA LYS A 225 5.10 3.31 -6.90
C LYS A 225 6.29 3.87 -6.12
N THR A 226 6.02 4.84 -5.25
CA THR A 226 7.04 5.51 -4.43
C THR A 226 7.80 4.56 -3.52
N LEU A 227 7.20 3.42 -3.15
CA LEU A 227 7.92 2.35 -2.43
C LEU A 227 9.03 1.74 -3.30
N GLY A 228 8.73 1.42 -4.56
CA GLY A 228 9.73 0.90 -5.49
C GLY A 228 10.82 1.93 -5.83
N TYR A 229 10.43 3.20 -6.00
CA TYR A 229 11.38 4.30 -6.23
C TYR A 229 12.34 4.46 -5.04
N GLU A 230 11.81 4.53 -3.82
CA GLU A 230 12.63 4.66 -2.62
C GLU A 230 13.54 3.45 -2.42
N VAL A 231 13.04 2.22 -2.64
CA VAL A 231 13.88 1.02 -2.56
C VAL A 231 15.05 1.12 -3.53
N ALA A 232 14.80 1.45 -4.79
CA ALA A 232 15.87 1.52 -5.78
C ALA A 232 16.88 2.65 -5.49
N GLU A 233 16.39 3.83 -5.11
CA GLU A 233 17.23 4.97 -4.72
C GLU A 233 18.10 4.62 -3.49
N GLN A 234 17.50 4.07 -2.44
CA GLN A 234 18.19 3.76 -1.18
C GLN A 234 19.17 2.60 -1.30
N LEU A 235 19.00 1.72 -2.30
CA LEU A 235 19.99 0.71 -2.67
C LEU A 235 21.14 1.27 -3.53
N GLY A 236 21.13 2.57 -3.84
CA GLY A 236 22.14 3.23 -4.67
C GLY A 236 21.81 3.22 -6.17
N TRP A 237 20.53 3.45 -6.51
CA TRP A 237 20.01 3.44 -7.88
C TRP A 237 20.16 2.08 -8.60
N ARG A 238 19.75 1.02 -7.91
CA ARG A 238 19.72 -0.35 -8.44
C ARG A 238 18.46 -1.08 -7.98
N LEU A 239 18.01 -2.04 -8.79
CA LEU A 239 16.89 -2.90 -8.43
C LEU A 239 17.35 -4.01 -7.47
N PRO A 240 16.51 -4.45 -6.51
CA PRO A 240 16.79 -5.66 -5.74
C PRO A 240 16.55 -6.90 -6.60
N ASP A 241 17.16 -8.03 -6.23
CA ASP A 241 16.91 -9.31 -6.91
C ASP A 241 15.47 -9.79 -6.64
N GLN A 242 14.96 -9.54 -5.43
CA GLN A 242 13.70 -10.09 -4.94
C GLN A 242 12.96 -9.11 -4.04
N VAL A 243 11.63 -9.05 -4.14
CA VAL A 243 10.78 -8.24 -3.23
C VAL A 243 9.55 -9.03 -2.79
N VAL A 244 9.25 -9.01 -1.49
CA VAL A 244 8.04 -9.62 -0.91
C VAL A 244 7.08 -8.50 -0.52
N VAL A 245 5.87 -8.54 -1.09
CA VAL A 245 4.85 -7.49 -0.95
C VAL A 245 3.56 -8.09 -0.38
N PRO A 246 2.99 -7.51 0.70
CA PRO A 246 1.68 -7.94 1.19
C PRO A 246 0.58 -7.60 0.20
N VAL A 247 -0.39 -8.51 0.03
CA VAL A 247 -1.44 -8.42 -0.98
C VAL A 247 -2.82 -8.32 -0.32
N ALA A 248 -3.36 -7.11 -0.33
CA ALA A 248 -4.78 -6.83 -0.09
C ALA A 248 -5.53 -6.81 -1.43
N SER A 249 -5.77 -5.61 -1.99
CA SER A 249 -6.40 -5.46 -3.32
C SER A 249 -5.51 -5.84 -4.48
N GLY A 250 -4.19 -5.95 -4.25
CA GLY A 250 -3.16 -6.18 -5.27
C GLY A 250 -2.47 -4.92 -5.80
N SER A 251 -3.02 -3.73 -5.54
CA SER A 251 -2.52 -2.47 -6.08
C SER A 251 -1.05 -2.22 -5.74
N GLN A 252 -0.66 -2.35 -4.48
CA GLN A 252 0.71 -2.08 -4.03
C GLN A 252 1.74 -2.93 -4.79
N LEU A 253 1.53 -4.24 -4.89
CA LEU A 253 2.43 -5.17 -5.59
C LEU A 253 2.58 -4.78 -7.07
N THR A 254 1.46 -4.53 -7.75
CA THR A 254 1.50 -4.16 -9.18
C THR A 254 2.21 -2.82 -9.42
N LYS A 255 2.14 -1.90 -8.45
CA LYS A 255 2.78 -0.59 -8.55
C LYS A 255 4.26 -0.61 -8.16
N VAL A 256 4.69 -1.52 -7.29
CA VAL A 256 6.12 -1.78 -7.05
C VAL A 256 6.76 -2.33 -8.33
N ASP A 257 6.12 -3.28 -9.00
CA ASP A 257 6.58 -3.74 -10.32
C ASP A 257 6.60 -2.62 -11.37
N LYS A 258 5.53 -1.84 -11.46
CA LYS A 258 5.47 -0.68 -12.37
C LYS A 258 6.62 0.30 -12.10
N ALA A 259 6.92 0.58 -10.83
CA ALA A 259 8.03 1.45 -10.45
C ALA A 259 9.38 0.92 -10.96
N PHE A 260 9.68 -0.37 -10.76
CA PHE A 260 10.93 -0.97 -11.24
C PHE A 260 11.04 -0.94 -12.77
N ARG A 261 9.95 -1.21 -13.49
CA ARG A 261 9.91 -1.09 -14.95
C ARG A 261 10.13 0.34 -15.42
N GLU A 262 9.43 1.31 -14.81
CA GLU A 262 9.55 2.73 -15.17
C GLU A 262 10.98 3.25 -14.92
N LEU A 263 11.61 2.88 -13.80
CA LEU A 263 13.01 3.25 -13.53
C LEU A 263 13.97 2.70 -14.58
N GLY A 264 13.80 1.45 -15.02
CA GLY A 264 14.61 0.85 -16.07
C GLY A 264 14.35 1.48 -17.44
N GLN A 265 13.09 1.77 -17.79
CA GLN A 265 12.72 2.42 -19.06
C GLN A 265 13.23 3.86 -19.17
N LEU A 266 13.43 4.53 -18.03
CA LEU A 266 13.93 5.91 -17.95
C LEU A 266 15.46 5.97 -17.76
N ASP A 267 16.16 4.84 -17.87
CA ASP A 267 17.60 4.72 -17.61
C ASP A 267 18.03 5.28 -16.23
N LEU A 268 17.10 5.33 -15.27
CA LEU A 268 17.37 5.75 -13.90
C LEU A 268 18.01 4.64 -13.09
N VAL A 269 17.94 3.38 -13.54
CA VAL A 269 18.65 2.22 -13.00
C VAL A 269 19.05 1.31 -14.17
N GLU A 270 20.03 0.44 -13.98
CA GLU A 270 20.25 -0.66 -14.93
C GLU A 270 19.05 -1.62 -14.86
N ALA A 271 18.46 -1.95 -16.01
CA ALA A 271 17.31 -2.84 -16.11
C ALA A 271 17.75 -4.31 -15.91
N THR A 272 17.89 -4.72 -14.65
CA THR A 272 18.20 -6.11 -14.28
C THR A 272 16.92 -6.92 -14.02
N PRO A 273 16.96 -8.26 -14.20
CA PRO A 273 15.87 -9.12 -13.75
C PRO A 273 15.62 -8.98 -12.23
N TYR A 274 14.35 -9.01 -11.84
CA TYR A 274 13.91 -9.03 -10.44
C TYR A 274 12.69 -9.94 -10.30
N ARG A 275 12.45 -10.47 -9.10
CA ARG A 275 11.33 -11.36 -8.78
C ARG A 275 10.39 -10.70 -7.77
N VAL A 276 9.09 -10.74 -8.01
CA VAL A 276 8.07 -10.17 -7.12
C VAL A 276 7.26 -11.28 -6.47
N PHE A 277 7.21 -11.28 -5.14
CA PHE A 277 6.48 -12.25 -4.33
C PHE A 277 5.28 -11.61 -3.63
N GLY A 278 4.16 -12.32 -3.59
CA GLY A 278 2.93 -11.90 -2.92
C GLY A 278 2.71 -12.62 -1.59
N ALA A 279 2.25 -11.88 -0.58
CA ALA A 279 1.97 -12.42 0.76
C ALA A 279 0.52 -12.17 1.19
N GLN A 280 -0.24 -13.23 1.51
CA GLN A 280 -1.60 -13.16 2.04
C GLN A 280 -1.74 -13.88 3.40
N ALA A 281 -2.79 -13.58 4.16
CA ALA A 281 -3.18 -14.42 5.29
C ALA A 281 -4.11 -15.53 4.79
N THR A 282 -3.97 -16.76 5.28
CA THR A 282 -4.75 -17.93 4.83
C THR A 282 -6.26 -17.67 4.90
N GLY A 283 -6.71 -17.02 5.99
CA GLY A 283 -8.12 -16.63 6.19
C GLY A 283 -8.67 -15.60 5.19
N CYS A 284 -7.83 -14.98 4.36
CA CYS A 284 -8.26 -14.17 3.22
C CYS A 284 -7.19 -14.22 2.11
N SER A 285 -7.10 -15.36 1.43
CA SER A 285 -6.02 -15.69 0.48
C SER A 285 -6.49 -15.98 -0.96
N PRO A 286 -7.47 -15.25 -1.54
CA PRO A 286 -8.05 -15.61 -2.83
C PRO A 286 -7.05 -15.53 -3.99
N VAL A 287 -6.00 -14.70 -3.90
CA VAL A 287 -4.96 -14.58 -4.93
C VAL A 287 -3.94 -15.71 -4.81
N SER A 288 -3.49 -16.04 -3.60
CA SER A 288 -2.64 -17.23 -3.34
C SER A 288 -3.33 -18.51 -3.82
N THR A 289 -4.63 -18.66 -3.50
CA THR A 289 -5.43 -19.81 -3.93
C THR A 289 -5.50 -19.93 -5.46
N ALA A 290 -5.76 -18.81 -6.16
CA ALA A 290 -5.79 -18.79 -7.62
C ALA A 290 -4.41 -19.11 -8.22
N TYR A 291 -3.33 -18.53 -7.67
CA TYR A 291 -1.96 -18.77 -8.11
C TYR A 291 -1.59 -20.25 -8.01
N LYS A 292 -1.77 -20.88 -6.84
CA LYS A 292 -1.46 -22.30 -6.59
C LYS A 292 -2.30 -23.25 -7.44
N SER A 293 -3.53 -22.85 -7.78
CA SER A 293 -4.43 -23.62 -8.63
C SER A 293 -4.19 -23.40 -10.14
N GLY A 294 -3.25 -22.52 -10.52
CA GLY A 294 -2.99 -22.17 -11.92
C GLY A 294 -4.16 -21.45 -12.60
N HIS A 295 -5.04 -20.80 -11.83
CA HIS A 295 -6.17 -20.06 -12.38
C HIS A 295 -5.81 -18.58 -12.61
N ASP A 296 -6.45 -17.96 -13.59
CA ASP A 296 -6.34 -16.51 -13.86
C ASP A 296 -7.44 -15.70 -13.19
N VAL A 297 -8.53 -16.37 -12.81
CA VAL A 297 -9.70 -15.75 -12.19
C VAL A 297 -9.63 -15.85 -10.68
N ILE A 298 -9.78 -14.72 -10.01
CA ILE A 298 -9.87 -14.65 -8.56
C ILE A 298 -11.30 -14.94 -8.14
N ARG A 299 -11.49 -16.00 -7.34
CA ARG A 299 -12.78 -16.32 -6.73
C ARG A 299 -12.94 -15.52 -5.43
N PRO A 300 -14.01 -14.73 -5.27
CA PRO A 300 -14.26 -14.02 -4.03
C PRO A 300 -14.37 -14.97 -2.83
N VAL A 301 -13.84 -14.54 -1.68
CA VAL A 301 -13.96 -15.25 -0.40
C VAL A 301 -14.50 -14.32 0.67
N ARG A 302 -15.12 -14.86 1.71
CA ARG A 302 -15.44 -14.09 2.92
C ARG A 302 -14.18 -14.03 3.79
N PRO A 303 -13.65 -12.83 4.11
CA PRO A 303 -12.44 -12.73 4.93
C PRO A 303 -12.67 -13.21 6.37
N ASP A 304 -11.73 -14.00 6.89
CA ASP A 304 -11.70 -14.47 8.28
C ASP A 304 -10.26 -14.59 8.79
N THR A 305 -9.67 -13.46 9.19
CA THR A 305 -8.27 -13.38 9.65
C THR A 305 -8.06 -12.19 10.58
N ILE A 306 -7.07 -12.28 11.48
CA ILE A 306 -6.56 -11.14 12.26
C ILE A 306 -5.89 -10.06 11.38
N ALA A 307 -5.46 -10.39 10.16
CA ALA A 307 -4.81 -9.46 9.23
C ALA A 307 -5.82 -8.54 8.53
N ARG A 308 -6.55 -7.74 9.31
CA ARG A 308 -7.69 -6.91 8.84
C ARG A 308 -7.31 -5.93 7.72
N SER A 309 -6.09 -5.40 7.70
CA SER A 309 -5.63 -4.49 6.63
C SER A 309 -5.44 -5.18 5.28
N LEU A 310 -5.34 -6.51 5.26
CA LEU A 310 -5.25 -7.34 4.05
C LEU A 310 -6.54 -8.11 3.73
N ALA A 311 -7.57 -7.99 4.56
CA ALA A 311 -8.81 -8.76 4.50
C ALA A 311 -9.76 -8.31 3.36
N ILE A 312 -9.29 -8.35 2.10
CA ILE A 312 -10.07 -8.04 0.90
C ILE A 312 -10.40 -9.33 0.15
N GLY A 313 -11.65 -9.78 0.29
CA GLY A 313 -12.13 -11.04 -0.27
C GLY A 313 -12.26 -11.07 -1.78
N ALA A 314 -12.45 -9.90 -2.42
CA ALA A 314 -12.57 -9.74 -3.87
C ALA A 314 -11.57 -8.67 -4.35
N PRO A 315 -10.28 -9.01 -4.49
CA PRO A 315 -9.23 -8.05 -4.78
C PRO A 315 -9.28 -7.59 -6.24
N ALA A 316 -9.57 -6.29 -6.44
CA ALA A 316 -9.74 -5.70 -7.77
C ALA A 316 -8.52 -5.83 -8.69
N ASP A 317 -7.29 -5.84 -8.15
CA ASP A 317 -6.07 -5.99 -8.94
C ASP A 317 -5.49 -7.42 -8.90
N GLY A 318 -6.22 -8.39 -8.36
CA GLY A 318 -5.74 -9.76 -8.19
C GLY A 318 -5.27 -10.44 -9.49
N PRO A 319 -5.99 -10.33 -10.63
CA PRO A 319 -5.50 -10.86 -11.92
C PRO A 319 -4.14 -10.26 -12.33
N TYR A 320 -3.91 -8.98 -12.07
CA TYR A 320 -2.64 -8.34 -12.39
C TYR A 320 -1.51 -8.69 -11.43
N VAL A 321 -1.85 -9.05 -10.19
CA VAL A 321 -0.88 -9.66 -9.28
C VAL A 321 -0.40 -10.99 -9.85
N LEU A 322 -1.32 -11.84 -10.33
CA LEU A 322 -0.98 -13.11 -10.97
C LEU A 322 -0.06 -12.90 -12.19
N ASP A 323 -0.40 -11.96 -13.08
CA ASP A 323 0.44 -11.59 -14.23
C ASP A 323 1.84 -11.16 -13.78
N THR A 324 1.93 -10.21 -12.85
CA THR A 324 3.20 -9.66 -12.36
C THR A 324 4.10 -10.75 -11.78
N VAL A 325 3.54 -11.58 -10.89
CA VAL A 325 4.29 -12.63 -10.19
C VAL A 325 4.77 -13.68 -11.19
N ARG A 326 3.93 -14.10 -12.14
CA ARG A 326 4.33 -15.08 -13.17
C ARG A 326 5.39 -14.53 -14.11
N ARG A 327 5.21 -13.29 -14.61
CA ARG A 327 6.16 -12.63 -15.52
C ARG A 327 7.52 -12.41 -14.88
N THR A 328 7.57 -12.13 -13.58
CA THR A 328 8.81 -11.93 -12.82
C THR A 328 9.34 -13.22 -12.20
N ASN A 329 8.76 -14.38 -12.52
CA ASN A 329 9.13 -15.68 -11.98
C ASN A 329 9.13 -15.72 -10.43
N GLY A 330 8.23 -14.98 -9.79
CA GLY A 330 8.03 -14.99 -8.34
C GLY A 330 7.03 -16.07 -7.90
N ALA A 331 6.48 -15.89 -6.70
CA ALA A 331 5.40 -16.74 -6.18
C ALA A 331 4.47 -15.99 -5.23
N ILE A 332 3.28 -16.54 -4.99
CA ILE A 332 2.32 -16.05 -3.99
C ILE A 332 2.10 -17.14 -2.97
N GLU A 333 2.25 -16.78 -1.70
CA GLU A 333 1.99 -17.66 -0.58
C GLU A 333 1.03 -17.03 0.43
N ASP A 334 0.46 -17.89 1.25
CA ASP A 334 -0.39 -17.50 2.37
C ASP A 334 0.05 -18.18 3.66
N VAL A 335 -0.22 -17.51 4.78
CA VAL A 335 0.21 -17.93 6.13
C VAL A 335 -0.94 -17.83 7.13
N THR A 336 -0.97 -18.72 8.13
CA THR A 336 -2.01 -18.74 9.15
C THR A 336 -1.88 -17.57 10.12
N ASP A 337 -2.94 -17.26 10.88
CA ASP A 337 -2.92 -16.17 11.85
C ASP A 337 -1.85 -16.39 12.95
N GLU A 338 -1.56 -17.64 13.33
CA GLU A 338 -0.47 -17.98 14.25
C GLU A 338 0.90 -17.68 13.62
N GLU A 339 1.09 -18.02 12.35
CA GLU A 339 2.31 -17.69 11.61
C GLU A 339 2.48 -16.17 11.45
N VAL A 340 1.39 -15.43 11.27
CA VAL A 340 1.39 -13.95 11.26
C VAL A 340 1.92 -13.39 12.57
N VAL A 341 1.43 -13.88 13.71
CA VAL A 341 1.89 -13.46 15.04
C VAL A 341 3.39 -13.78 15.22
N GLU A 342 3.84 -14.97 14.81
CA GLU A 342 5.26 -15.30 14.86
C GLU A 342 6.11 -14.46 13.90
N GLY A 343 5.57 -14.06 12.75
CA GLY A 343 6.21 -13.12 11.82
C GLY A 343 6.44 -11.74 12.47
N ILE A 344 5.43 -11.20 13.16
CA ILE A 344 5.55 -9.94 13.92
C ILE A 344 6.65 -10.08 14.98
N LYS A 345 6.59 -11.14 15.79
CA LYS A 345 7.55 -11.37 16.87
C LYS A 345 8.96 -11.62 16.34
N LEU A 346 9.11 -12.29 15.20
CA LEU A 346 10.39 -12.53 14.56
C LEU A 346 11.04 -11.20 14.16
N LEU A 347 10.31 -10.35 13.43
CA LEU A 347 10.79 -9.03 13.03
C LEU A 347 11.18 -8.16 14.25
N ALA A 348 10.32 -8.12 15.27
CA ALA A 348 10.58 -7.34 16.48
C ALA A 348 11.83 -7.82 17.24
N ARG A 349 12.03 -9.13 17.38
CA ARG A 349 13.18 -9.69 18.12
C ARG A 349 14.50 -9.67 17.35
N THR A 350 14.44 -9.61 16.02
CA THR A 350 15.63 -9.61 15.16
C THR A 350 16.09 -8.19 14.87
N GLU A 351 15.16 -7.29 14.53
CA GLU A 351 15.47 -5.94 14.02
C GLU A 351 14.94 -4.80 14.90
N GLY A 352 14.17 -5.09 15.95
CA GLY A 352 13.58 -4.04 16.78
C GLY A 352 12.45 -3.26 16.09
N ILE A 353 11.89 -3.80 15.01
CA ILE A 353 10.79 -3.18 14.25
C ILE A 353 9.47 -3.85 14.68
N PHE A 354 8.54 -3.07 15.23
CA PHE A 354 7.22 -3.56 15.62
C PHE A 354 6.19 -3.24 14.52
N ALA A 355 5.84 -4.25 13.74
CA ALA A 355 4.90 -4.11 12.61
C ALA A 355 3.49 -4.59 12.94
N GLU A 356 2.51 -4.08 12.18
CA GLU A 356 1.14 -4.61 12.21
C GLU A 356 1.05 -6.01 11.58
N THR A 357 -0.15 -6.60 11.59
CA THR A 357 -0.43 -7.94 11.06
C THR A 357 -0.05 -8.10 9.59
N ALA A 358 -0.16 -7.06 8.75
CA ALA A 358 0.35 -7.10 7.38
C ALA A 358 1.89 -7.29 7.29
N GLY A 359 2.64 -6.70 8.24
CA GLY A 359 4.08 -6.93 8.36
C GLY A 359 4.38 -8.36 8.81
N GLY A 360 3.58 -8.89 9.74
CA GLY A 360 3.61 -10.30 10.13
C GLY A 360 3.40 -11.25 8.96
N VAL A 361 2.36 -11.01 8.15
CA VAL A 361 2.07 -11.76 6.91
C VAL A 361 3.28 -11.75 5.98
N THR A 362 3.90 -10.58 5.77
CA THR A 362 5.05 -10.43 4.86
C THR A 362 6.25 -11.25 5.32
N VAL A 363 6.61 -11.16 6.61
CA VAL A 363 7.78 -11.87 7.18
C VAL A 363 7.56 -13.37 7.24
N ALA A 364 6.37 -13.80 7.68
CA ALA A 364 6.03 -15.22 7.74
C ALA A 364 5.95 -15.84 6.34
N THR A 365 5.42 -15.11 5.36
CA THR A 365 5.40 -15.56 3.97
C THR A 365 6.81 -15.66 3.40
N ALA A 366 7.69 -14.68 3.66
CA ALA A 366 9.09 -14.76 3.24
C ALA A 366 9.76 -16.02 3.79
N LYS A 367 9.54 -16.33 5.08
CA LYS A 367 10.02 -17.58 5.70
C LYS A 367 9.51 -18.83 4.97
N LYS A 368 8.21 -18.91 4.72
CA LYS A 368 7.59 -20.03 4.00
C LYS A 368 8.10 -20.18 2.57
N LEU A 369 8.35 -19.07 1.87
CA LEU A 369 8.94 -19.06 0.53
C LEU A 369 10.38 -19.59 0.53
N VAL A 370 11.17 -19.32 1.58
CA VAL A 370 12.50 -19.95 1.76
C VAL A 370 12.37 -21.44 2.00
N GLU A 371 11.53 -21.84 2.96
CA GLU A 371 11.35 -23.25 3.34
C GLU A 371 10.83 -24.11 2.19
N THR A 372 10.04 -23.53 1.28
CA THR A 372 9.52 -24.19 0.08
C THR A 372 10.42 -24.05 -1.15
N GLY A 373 11.59 -23.40 -1.02
CA GLY A 373 12.56 -23.23 -2.11
C GLY A 373 12.10 -22.31 -3.25
N GLN A 374 11.11 -21.45 -3.01
CA GLN A 374 10.55 -20.55 -4.01
C GLN A 374 11.35 -19.25 -4.13
N ILE A 375 11.91 -18.75 -3.02
CA ILE A 375 12.81 -17.59 -3.00
C ILE A 375 14.27 -18.06 -3.05
N ASP A 376 15.10 -17.34 -3.80
CA ASP A 376 16.53 -17.63 -3.89
C ASP A 376 17.23 -17.18 -2.60
N PRO A 377 17.86 -18.10 -1.83
CA PRO A 377 18.54 -17.74 -0.58
C PRO A 377 19.74 -16.82 -0.79
N ASP A 378 20.36 -16.82 -1.99
CA ASP A 378 21.49 -15.96 -2.32
C ASP A 378 21.06 -14.61 -2.92
N GLY A 379 19.80 -14.45 -3.32
CA GLY A 379 19.28 -13.20 -3.86
C GLY A 379 19.04 -12.13 -2.79
N GLU A 380 19.43 -10.88 -3.08
CA GLU A 380 19.11 -9.74 -2.22
C GLU A 380 17.58 -9.52 -2.16
N THR A 381 17.02 -9.65 -0.96
CA THR A 381 15.57 -9.65 -0.75
C THR A 381 15.10 -8.41 0.01
N VAL A 382 14.07 -7.74 -0.50
CA VAL A 382 13.42 -6.61 0.18
C VAL A 382 12.05 -7.05 0.72
N LEU A 383 11.78 -6.82 2.00
CA LEU A 383 10.48 -7.03 2.63
C LEU A 383 9.77 -5.69 2.83
N LEU A 384 8.55 -5.53 2.30
CA LEU A 384 7.76 -4.31 2.50
C LEU A 384 6.93 -4.40 3.79
N ILE A 385 7.28 -3.61 4.80
CA ILE A 385 6.60 -3.58 6.10
C ILE A 385 5.76 -2.32 6.18
N THR A 386 4.44 -2.49 6.02
CA THR A 386 3.55 -1.42 5.56
C THR A 386 2.83 -0.63 6.65
N GLY A 387 2.96 -1.01 7.92
CA GLY A 387 2.24 -0.37 9.01
C GLY A 387 2.76 -0.77 10.39
N ASP A 388 2.54 0.12 11.36
CA ASP A 388 3.05 0.02 12.73
C ASP A 388 2.21 -0.90 13.63
N GLY A 389 2.90 -1.65 14.50
CA GLY A 389 2.28 -2.64 15.38
C GLY A 389 1.33 -2.08 16.43
N LEU A 390 1.46 -0.81 16.81
CA LEU A 390 0.53 -0.16 17.76
C LEU A 390 -0.91 -0.12 17.23
N LYS A 391 -1.11 -0.34 15.93
CA LYS A 391 -2.44 -0.40 15.30
C LYS A 391 -3.17 -1.74 15.49
N THR A 392 -2.51 -2.76 16.03
CA THR A 392 -3.06 -4.12 16.12
C THR A 392 -2.67 -4.84 17.42
N LEU A 393 -2.61 -4.11 18.53
CA LEU A 393 -2.23 -4.67 19.84
C LEU A 393 -3.08 -5.89 20.27
N ASP A 394 -4.34 -5.92 19.85
CA ASP A 394 -5.27 -7.02 20.04
C ASP A 394 -4.77 -8.35 19.47
N ALA A 395 -4.08 -8.33 18.32
CA ALA A 395 -3.50 -9.51 17.69
C ALA A 395 -2.39 -10.17 18.53
N LEU A 396 -1.82 -9.45 19.50
CA LEU A 396 -0.73 -9.94 20.34
C LEU A 396 -1.12 -10.20 21.79
N GLY A 397 -2.31 -9.75 22.22
CA GLY A 397 -2.70 -9.64 23.63
C GLY A 397 -2.46 -10.91 24.46
N ASP A 398 -2.72 -12.08 23.87
CA ASP A 398 -2.60 -13.38 24.56
C ASP A 398 -1.23 -14.07 24.37
N THR A 399 -0.30 -13.45 23.65
CA THR A 399 0.95 -14.10 23.21
C THR A 399 2.23 -13.46 23.73
N VAL A 400 2.14 -12.24 24.28
CA VAL A 400 3.27 -11.48 24.83
C VAL A 400 2.92 -10.88 26.18
N GLY A 401 3.89 -10.85 27.10
CA GLY A 401 3.69 -10.28 28.44
C GLY A 401 4.94 -10.39 29.32
N PRO A 402 4.87 -9.92 30.57
CA PRO A 402 5.95 -10.10 31.53
C PRO A 402 6.30 -11.59 31.71
N ARG A 403 7.60 -11.94 31.63
CA ARG A 403 8.07 -13.32 31.85
C ARG A 403 7.89 -13.79 33.29
N ALA A 404 7.99 -12.87 34.24
CA ALA A 404 7.83 -13.14 35.66
C ALA A 404 7.40 -11.87 36.39
N THR A 405 6.69 -12.06 37.50
CA THR A 405 6.43 -11.01 38.50
C THR A 405 7.26 -11.33 39.73
N VAL A 406 8.20 -10.44 40.07
CA VAL A 406 9.15 -10.66 41.18
C VAL A 406 9.05 -9.54 42.22
N PRO A 407 9.41 -9.80 43.49
CA PRO A 407 9.62 -8.74 44.47
C PRO A 407 10.64 -7.69 44.00
N PRO A 408 10.61 -6.45 44.54
CA PRO A 408 11.53 -5.39 44.16
C PRO A 408 12.93 -5.60 44.77
N SER A 409 13.60 -6.70 44.44
CA SER A 409 14.95 -7.03 44.89
C SER A 409 15.83 -7.52 43.75
N ALA A 410 17.13 -7.18 43.82
CA ALA A 410 18.11 -7.60 42.83
C ALA A 410 18.21 -9.13 42.74
N GLU A 411 18.17 -9.82 43.89
CA GLU A 411 18.21 -11.28 43.96
C GLU A 411 17.03 -11.92 43.21
N ALA A 412 15.82 -11.41 43.40
CA ALA A 412 14.63 -11.97 42.75
C ALA A 412 14.65 -11.75 41.23
N VAL A 413 15.15 -10.60 40.77
CA VAL A 413 15.35 -10.32 39.34
C VAL A 413 16.40 -11.27 38.74
N LEU A 414 17.57 -11.42 39.40
CA LEU A 414 18.62 -12.32 38.92
C LEU A 414 18.11 -13.76 38.83
N LYS A 415 17.40 -14.26 39.85
CA LYS A 415 16.79 -15.60 39.84
C LYS A 415 15.79 -15.79 38.70
N ALA A 416 15.06 -14.75 38.31
CA ALA A 416 14.09 -14.82 37.22
C ALA A 416 14.74 -14.75 35.82
N LEU A 417 15.98 -14.26 35.71
CA LEU A 417 16.73 -14.21 34.45
C LEU A 417 17.42 -15.54 34.11
N GLY A 418 17.54 -16.46 35.07
CA GLY A 418 18.33 -17.68 34.95
C GLY A 418 19.77 -17.41 35.32
#